data_AF-A0A4V0NFP7-F1
#
_entry.id   AF-A0A4V0NFP7-F1
#
_cell.length_a   1.000
_cell.length_b   1.000
_cell.length_c   1.000
_cell.angle_alpha   90.00
_cell.angle_beta   90.00
_cell.angle_gamma   90.00
#
_symmetry.space_group_name_H-M   'P 1'
#
loop_
_entity.id
_entity.type
_entity.pdbx_description
1 polymer ?
#
loop_
_entity_poly.entity_id
_entity_poly.type
_entity_poly.pdbx_seq_one_letter_code
_entity_poly.pdbx_strand_id
1 'polypeptide(L)'
;MMDQISTATLVAGSTDPPSVAGIVTVALDGEELTIDTGDGGKRPVIGTDDTVSGICTLGAGYLGMWVQHHTAKFETLDIGDEPGHPHVTAAIAGTAYQGGCPIAIEVQRKDPYEADVSAGPCELFRPFDGAIVRLESASFHIKGCWDD
;
A
#
# COMPACT_ATOMS: atom_id res chain seq x y z
N MET A 1 29.31 25.25 -43.44
CA MET A 1 30.01 25.15 -42.14
C MET A 1 28.89 25.05 -41.13
N MET A 2 28.54 23.83 -40.74
CA MET A 2 27.36 23.52 -39.92
C MET A 2 27.72 23.68 -38.44
N ASP A 3 26.98 24.53 -37.75
CA ASP A 3 27.00 24.64 -36.29
C ASP A 3 26.60 23.29 -35.67
N GLN A 4 27.47 22.75 -34.83
CA GLN A 4 27.15 21.59 -34.02
C GLN A 4 26.26 22.03 -32.85
N ILE A 5 24.97 21.73 -32.94
CA ILE A 5 24.07 21.77 -31.79
C ILE A 5 24.45 20.58 -30.92
N SER A 6 25.09 20.87 -29.79
CA SER A 6 25.31 19.91 -28.72
C SER A 6 23.94 19.46 -28.20
N THR A 7 23.56 18.23 -28.53
CA THR A 7 22.35 17.60 -27.99
C THR A 7 22.61 17.32 -26.52
N ALA A 8 22.25 18.27 -25.65
CA ALA A 8 22.07 17.96 -24.24
C ALA A 8 20.93 16.94 -24.16
N THR A 9 21.28 15.67 -23.95
CA THR A 9 20.32 14.64 -23.59
C THR A 9 19.69 15.08 -22.26
N LEU A 10 18.50 15.66 -22.34
CA LEU A 10 17.59 15.74 -21.21
C LEU A 10 17.39 14.29 -20.74
N VAL A 11 18.00 13.95 -19.60
CA VAL A 11 17.57 12.80 -18.81
C VAL A 11 16.16 13.16 -18.35
N ALA A 12 15.17 12.83 -19.18
CA ALA A 12 13.80 12.82 -18.73
C ALA A 12 13.76 11.81 -17.59
N GLY A 13 13.64 12.31 -16.36
CA GLY A 13 13.44 11.50 -15.18
C GLY A 13 12.19 10.66 -15.42
N SER A 14 12.41 9.41 -15.79
CA SER A 14 11.39 8.38 -15.78
C SER A 14 11.14 8.13 -14.30
N THR A 15 10.16 8.81 -13.73
CA THR A 15 9.57 8.38 -12.47
C THR A 15 9.02 6.99 -12.74
N ASP A 16 9.63 5.98 -12.11
CA ASP A 16 9.13 4.62 -12.17
C ASP A 16 7.64 4.66 -11.75
N PRO A 17 6.75 3.91 -12.43
CA PRO A 17 5.34 3.91 -12.07
C PRO A 17 5.18 3.48 -10.60
N PRO A 18 4.18 4.03 -9.89
CA PRO A 18 3.90 3.65 -8.52
C PRO A 18 3.70 2.14 -8.43
N SER A 19 4.36 1.52 -7.45
CA SER A 19 4.30 0.08 -7.23
C SER A 19 4.24 -0.24 -5.74
N VAL A 20 3.59 -1.37 -5.44
CA VAL A 20 3.44 -1.89 -4.08
C VAL A 20 3.85 -3.35 -4.09
N ALA A 21 4.73 -3.75 -3.17
CA ALA A 21 5.04 -5.14 -2.88
C ALA A 21 4.80 -5.39 -1.40
N GLY A 22 4.04 -6.40 -1.01
CA GLY A 22 3.86 -6.65 0.40
C GLY A 22 2.94 -7.80 0.74
N ILE A 23 2.77 -7.97 2.04
CA ILE A 23 1.95 -9.02 2.62
C ILE A 23 1.14 -8.43 3.78
N VAL A 24 -0.11 -8.84 3.85
CA VAL A 24 -1.00 -8.51 4.97
C VAL A 24 -1.71 -9.76 5.44
N THR A 25 -1.85 -9.89 6.76
CA THR A 25 -2.59 -10.96 7.40
C THR A 25 -3.63 -10.40 8.36
N VAL A 26 -4.88 -10.83 8.19
CA VAL A 26 -6.02 -10.47 9.03
C VAL A 26 -6.65 -11.74 9.60
N ALA A 27 -6.96 -11.71 10.90
CA ALA A 27 -7.69 -12.77 11.57
C ALA A 27 -9.19 -12.40 11.67
N LEU A 28 -10.04 -13.29 11.17
CA LEU A 28 -11.51 -13.23 11.26
C LEU A 28 -12.03 -14.56 11.76
N ASP A 29 -12.77 -14.56 12.87
CA ASP A 29 -13.39 -15.75 13.47
C ASP A 29 -12.40 -16.91 13.73
N GLY A 30 -11.12 -16.60 13.96
CA GLY A 30 -10.06 -17.59 14.15
C GLY A 30 -9.47 -18.18 12.86
N GLU A 31 -9.92 -17.74 11.69
CA GLU A 31 -9.28 -18.00 10.39
C GLU A 31 -8.33 -16.85 10.04
N GLU A 32 -7.13 -17.17 9.53
CA GLU A 32 -6.21 -16.19 8.96
C GLU A 32 -6.45 -16.03 7.46
N LEU A 33 -6.57 -14.77 7.03
CA LEU A 33 -6.72 -14.36 5.64
C LEU A 33 -5.50 -13.54 5.25
N THR A 34 -4.87 -13.89 4.13
CA THR A 34 -3.63 -13.25 3.66
C THR A 34 -3.77 -12.73 2.24
N ILE A 35 -3.39 -11.47 2.00
CA ILE A 35 -2.98 -11.00 0.66
C ILE A 35 -1.46 -11.04 0.62
N ASP A 36 -0.93 -11.69 -0.41
CA ASP A 36 0.49 -11.73 -0.74
C ASP A 36 0.63 -11.29 -2.21
N THR A 37 1.40 -10.22 -2.48
CA THR A 37 1.66 -9.76 -3.85
C THR A 37 2.55 -10.72 -4.65
N GLY A 38 3.09 -11.75 -3.99
CA GLY A 38 3.88 -12.85 -4.54
C GLY A 38 5.26 -12.97 -3.86
N ASP A 39 5.78 -14.20 -3.75
CA ASP A 39 7.09 -14.49 -3.12
C ASP A 39 7.20 -13.99 -1.65
N GLY A 40 6.10 -14.09 -0.88
CA GLY A 40 6.07 -13.61 0.49
C GLY A 40 6.08 -12.08 0.59
N GLY A 41 5.38 -11.42 -0.33
CA GLY A 41 5.23 -9.97 -0.41
C GLY A 41 6.38 -9.23 -1.09
N LYS A 42 7.22 -9.93 -1.85
CA LYS A 42 8.39 -9.33 -2.50
C LYS A 42 8.17 -8.99 -3.96
N ARG A 43 7.17 -9.61 -4.59
CA ARG A 43 6.83 -9.33 -5.97
C ARG A 43 6.00 -8.05 -6.04
N PRO A 44 6.45 -7.02 -6.78
CA PRO A 44 5.66 -5.80 -6.92
C PRO A 44 4.44 -6.07 -7.80
N VAL A 45 3.30 -5.55 -7.36
CA VAL A 45 2.13 -5.37 -8.22
C VAL A 45 2.15 -3.93 -8.73
N ILE A 46 2.05 -3.83 -10.04
CA ILE A 46 1.72 -2.60 -10.77
C ILE A 46 0.25 -2.79 -11.13
N GLY A 47 -0.61 -1.78 -10.96
CA GLY A 47 -2.09 -1.87 -10.88
C GLY A 47 -2.90 -2.51 -12.03
N THR A 48 -2.35 -3.47 -12.75
CA THR A 48 -2.91 -4.18 -13.91
C THR A 48 -2.96 -5.70 -13.74
N ASP A 49 -2.59 -6.28 -12.59
CA ASP A 49 -2.73 -7.72 -12.38
C ASP A 49 -4.16 -8.05 -11.90
N ASP A 50 -4.85 -8.88 -12.68
CA ASP A 50 -6.26 -9.25 -12.47
C ASP A 50 -6.48 -10.04 -11.17
N THR A 51 -5.43 -10.65 -10.61
CA THR A 51 -5.53 -11.41 -9.36
C THR A 51 -5.24 -10.56 -8.13
N VAL A 52 -4.23 -9.68 -8.22
CA VAL A 52 -3.78 -8.81 -7.13
C VAL A 52 -3.44 -7.43 -7.68
N SER A 53 -4.15 -6.38 -7.26
CA SER A 53 -3.86 -5.01 -7.67
C SER A 53 -3.37 -4.17 -6.50
N GLY A 54 -2.58 -3.13 -6.79
CA GLY A 54 -2.06 -2.22 -5.78
C GLY A 54 -1.73 -0.85 -6.35
N ILE A 55 -1.89 0.18 -5.53
CA ILE A 55 -1.54 1.57 -5.83
C ILE A 55 -1.11 2.28 -4.54
N CYS A 56 -0.27 3.30 -4.67
CA CYS A 56 0.13 4.17 -3.58
C CYS A 56 0.11 5.63 -4.05
N THR A 57 -0.14 6.55 -3.13
CA THR A 57 -0.12 7.99 -3.33
C THR A 57 0.50 8.67 -2.12
N LEU A 58 1.34 9.67 -2.36
CA LEU A 58 1.92 10.55 -1.35
C LEU A 58 1.69 11.98 -1.82
N GLY A 59 0.77 12.66 -1.15
CA GLY A 59 0.32 14.00 -1.53
C GLY A 59 -0.21 14.75 -0.30
N ALA A 60 -0.11 16.09 -0.31
CA ALA A 60 -0.64 16.97 0.74
C ALA A 60 -0.27 16.59 2.21
N GLY A 61 0.87 15.91 2.41
CA GLY A 61 1.39 15.57 3.73
C GLY A 61 0.86 14.26 4.34
N TYR A 62 0.22 13.39 3.55
CA TYR A 62 -0.17 12.05 3.98
C TYR A 62 0.25 10.98 2.95
N LEU A 63 0.36 9.73 3.42
CA LEU A 63 0.57 8.55 2.59
C LEU A 63 -0.74 7.76 2.51
N GLY A 64 -1.18 7.45 1.30
CA GLY A 64 -2.26 6.52 1.00
C GLY A 64 -1.73 5.29 0.24
N MET A 65 -2.23 4.12 0.57
CA MET A 65 -1.87 2.87 -0.10
C MET A 65 -3.04 1.92 -0.11
N TRP A 66 -3.26 1.26 -1.24
CA TRP A 66 -4.33 0.32 -1.43
C TRP A 66 -3.82 -0.96 -2.08
N VAL A 67 -4.27 -2.11 -1.59
CA VAL A 67 -4.05 -3.43 -2.20
C VAL A 67 -5.34 -4.25 -2.20
N GLN A 68 -5.58 -5.01 -3.26
CA GLN A 68 -6.79 -5.81 -3.45
C GLN A 68 -6.49 -7.20 -4.03
N HIS A 69 -7.24 -8.21 -3.58
CA HIS A 69 -7.16 -9.57 -4.08
C HIS A 69 -8.55 -10.20 -4.25
N HIS A 70 -8.98 -10.49 -5.49
CA HIS A 70 -10.38 -10.84 -5.77
C HIS A 70 -10.79 -12.28 -5.42
N THR A 71 -9.83 -13.20 -5.27
CA THR A 71 -10.13 -14.63 -5.07
C THR A 71 -10.15 -15.06 -3.60
N ALA A 72 -9.86 -14.15 -2.67
CA ALA A 72 -9.89 -14.40 -1.24
C ALA A 72 -11.19 -13.86 -0.61
N LYS A 73 -11.55 -14.36 0.59
CA LYS A 73 -12.58 -13.70 1.43
C LYS A 73 -12.17 -12.26 1.80
N PHE A 74 -10.95 -11.82 1.50
CA PHE A 74 -10.41 -10.51 1.78
C PHE A 74 -10.21 -9.76 0.45
N GLU A 75 -10.89 -8.62 0.27
CA GLU A 75 -10.98 -7.92 -1.01
C GLU A 75 -10.07 -6.70 -1.10
N THR A 76 -9.84 -5.98 0.01
CA THR A 76 -9.11 -4.70 -0.01
C THR A 76 -8.47 -4.39 1.34
N LEU A 77 -7.27 -3.81 1.32
CA LEU A 77 -6.66 -3.07 2.43
C LEU A 77 -6.30 -1.66 1.98
N ASP A 78 -6.70 -0.67 2.75
CA ASP A 78 -6.34 0.74 2.59
C ASP A 78 -5.62 1.21 3.86
N ILE A 79 -4.44 1.83 3.71
CA ILE A 79 -3.63 2.39 4.80
C ILE A 79 -3.39 3.88 4.52
N GLY A 80 -3.84 4.71 5.46
CA GLY A 80 -3.64 6.15 5.44
C GLY A 80 -2.93 6.67 6.70
N ASP A 81 -1.82 7.39 6.54
CA ASP A 81 -1.11 8.07 7.64
C ASP A 81 -1.30 9.59 7.57
N GLU A 82 -2.52 10.03 7.86
CA GLU A 82 -2.84 11.45 7.98
C GLU A 82 -2.48 11.97 9.38
N PRO A 83 -1.92 13.20 9.51
CA PRO A 83 -1.64 13.79 10.82
C PRO A 83 -2.88 13.84 11.72
N GLY A 84 -2.87 13.00 12.77
CA GLY A 84 -3.98 12.88 13.74
C GLY A 84 -5.11 11.93 13.33
N HIS A 85 -5.05 11.34 12.12
CA HIS A 85 -6.04 10.40 11.59
C HIS A 85 -5.40 9.17 10.91
N PRO A 86 -4.43 8.47 11.56
CA PRO A 86 -3.94 7.21 11.03
C PRO A 86 -5.11 6.22 10.97
N HIS A 87 -5.37 5.68 9.79
CA HIS A 87 -6.51 4.82 9.56
C HIS A 87 -6.13 3.63 8.69
N VAL A 88 -6.69 2.49 9.04
CA VAL A 88 -6.67 1.29 8.22
C VAL A 88 -8.10 0.88 7.94
N THR A 89 -8.40 0.63 6.67
CA THR A 89 -9.66 0.02 6.24
C THR A 89 -9.38 -1.33 5.62
N ALA A 90 -10.08 -2.36 6.07
CA ALA A 90 -10.05 -3.70 5.48
C ALA A 90 -11.44 -4.05 4.96
N ALA A 91 -11.57 -4.41 3.69
CA ALA A 91 -12.80 -4.99 3.14
C ALA A 91 -12.65 -6.51 3.04
N ILE A 92 -13.55 -7.23 3.70
CA ILE A 92 -13.57 -8.70 3.77
C ILE A 92 -14.93 -9.15 3.25
N ALA A 93 -14.95 -9.80 2.09
CA ALA A 93 -16.15 -10.29 1.41
C ALA A 93 -17.24 -9.21 1.30
N GLY A 94 -16.88 -8.05 0.76
CA GLY A 94 -17.75 -6.88 0.59
C GLY A 94 -18.01 -6.09 1.87
N THR A 95 -17.44 -6.49 3.02
CA THR A 95 -17.71 -5.88 4.32
C THR A 95 -16.52 -5.08 4.83
N ALA A 96 -16.70 -3.78 5.06
CA ALA A 96 -15.64 -2.89 5.53
C ALA A 96 -15.49 -2.88 7.06
N TYR A 97 -14.23 -2.92 7.52
CA TYR A 97 -13.78 -2.76 8.90
C TYR A 97 -12.75 -1.64 8.96
N GLN A 98 -12.81 -0.79 9.97
CA GLN A 98 -12.01 0.44 10.07
C GLN A 98 -11.43 0.59 11.48
N GLY A 99 -10.22 1.10 11.60
CA GLY A 99 -9.60 1.35 12.90
C GLY A 99 -8.38 2.23 12.81
N GLY A 100 -8.05 2.85 13.95
CA GLY A 100 -6.76 3.52 14.12
C GLY A 100 -5.70 2.50 14.46
N CYS A 101 -4.76 2.30 13.56
CA CYS A 101 -3.64 1.37 13.76
C CYS A 101 -2.34 2.15 13.92
N PRO A 102 -1.37 1.64 14.70
CA PRO A 102 0.00 2.11 14.61
C PRO A 102 0.47 1.92 13.16
N ILE A 103 0.92 3.00 12.54
CA ILE A 103 1.53 2.99 11.22
C ILE A 103 2.96 3.48 11.39
N ALA A 104 3.92 2.79 10.77
CA ALA A 104 5.30 3.21 10.70
C ALA A 104 5.72 3.31 9.24
N ILE A 105 6.34 4.44 8.89
CA ILE A 105 6.86 4.73 7.56
C ILE A 105 8.36 4.97 7.69
N GLU A 106 9.16 4.17 6.99
CA GLU A 106 10.59 4.33 6.88
C GLU A 106 10.97 4.67 5.43
N VAL A 107 11.29 5.94 5.19
CA VAL A 107 11.80 6.39 3.88
C VAL A 107 13.19 5.81 3.67
N GLN A 108 13.41 5.17 2.51
CA GLN A 108 14.67 4.51 2.22
C GLN A 108 15.79 5.53 2.05
N ARG A 109 16.92 5.29 2.71
CA ARG A 109 18.06 6.22 2.69
C ARG A 109 18.65 6.47 1.30
N LYS A 110 18.47 5.53 0.38
CA LYS A 110 19.06 5.56 -0.96
C LYS A 110 18.15 6.20 -2.00
N ASP A 111 16.84 6.15 -1.78
CA ASP A 111 15.85 6.69 -2.69
C ASP A 111 14.73 7.33 -1.86
N PRO A 112 14.61 8.68 -1.86
CA PRO A 112 13.53 9.36 -1.16
C PRO A 112 12.17 9.09 -1.80
N TYR A 113 12.15 8.45 -2.99
CA TYR A 113 10.98 7.95 -3.69
C TYR A 113 10.74 6.43 -3.44
N GLU A 114 11.23 5.93 -2.31
CA GLU A 114 11.04 4.55 -1.87
C GLU A 114 10.83 4.54 -0.35
N ALA A 115 9.87 3.74 0.14
CA ALA A 115 9.60 3.63 1.57
C ALA A 115 9.11 2.24 1.95
N ASP A 116 9.39 1.84 3.19
CA ASP A 116 8.75 0.70 3.82
C ASP A 116 7.62 1.20 4.74
N VAL A 117 6.46 0.58 4.62
CA VAL A 117 5.24 0.90 5.38
C VAL A 117 4.84 -0.34 6.14
N SER A 118 4.57 -0.17 7.43
CA SER A 118 4.02 -1.24 8.25
C SER A 118 2.84 -0.74 9.09
N ALA A 119 1.88 -1.63 9.32
CA ALA A 119 0.74 -1.36 10.17
C ALA A 119 0.37 -2.56 11.04
N GLY A 120 -0.18 -2.26 12.22
CA GLY A 120 -0.62 -3.25 13.18
C GLY A 120 0.50 -3.81 14.08
N PRO A 121 0.17 -4.78 14.96
CA PRO A 121 -1.16 -5.36 15.13
C PRO A 121 -2.18 -4.39 15.75
N CYS A 122 -3.44 -4.47 15.32
CA CYS A 122 -4.54 -3.62 15.82
C CYS A 122 -5.91 -4.26 15.59
N GLU A 123 -6.93 -3.71 16.26
CA GLU A 123 -8.34 -4.07 16.03
C GLU A 123 -8.97 -3.12 15.02
N LEU A 124 -9.74 -3.68 14.09
CA LEU A 124 -10.57 -2.95 13.14
C LEU A 124 -12.04 -3.26 13.43
N PHE A 125 -12.88 -2.24 13.38
CA PHE A 125 -14.27 -2.32 13.78
C PHE A 125 -15.17 -2.13 12.58
N ARG A 126 -16.24 -2.91 12.53
CA ARG A 126 -17.31 -2.77 11.56
C ARG A 126 -18.24 -1.62 11.97
N PRO A 127 -18.37 -0.53 11.20
CA PRO A 127 -19.05 0.67 11.68
C PRO A 127 -20.52 0.48 12.08
N PHE A 128 -21.22 -0.51 11.53
CA PHE A 128 -22.67 -0.66 11.73
C PHE A 128 -23.07 -1.49 12.96
N ASP A 129 -22.23 -2.42 13.41
CA ASP A 129 -22.53 -3.29 14.55
C ASP A 129 -21.37 -3.50 15.52
N GLY A 130 -20.21 -2.90 15.23
CA GLY A 130 -19.02 -2.98 16.07
C GLY A 130 -18.31 -4.33 16.04
N ALA A 131 -18.64 -5.23 15.09
CA ALA A 131 -17.90 -6.47 14.93
C ALA A 131 -16.40 -6.20 14.72
N ILE A 132 -15.55 -6.99 15.36
CA ILE A 132 -14.10 -6.76 15.39
C ILE A 132 -13.40 -7.79 14.52
N VAL A 133 -12.44 -7.32 13.73
CA VAL A 133 -11.40 -8.16 13.12
C VAL A 133 -10.04 -7.67 13.58
N ARG A 134 -9.04 -8.54 13.52
CA ARG A 134 -7.69 -8.22 13.97
C ARG A 134 -6.74 -8.18 12.78
N LEU A 135 -6.13 -7.02 12.54
CA LEU A 135 -4.96 -6.93 11.68
C LEU A 135 -3.78 -7.48 12.47
N GLU A 136 -3.21 -8.61 12.03
CA GLU A 136 -2.04 -9.20 12.70
C GLU A 136 -0.76 -8.51 12.23
N SER A 137 -0.64 -8.31 10.92
CA SER A 137 0.49 -7.61 10.31
C SER A 137 0.11 -7.08 8.93
N ALA A 138 0.71 -5.96 8.57
CA ALA A 138 0.75 -5.40 7.23
C ALA A 138 2.15 -4.86 7.00
N SER A 139 2.81 -5.31 5.93
CA SER A 139 4.16 -4.87 5.57
C SER A 139 4.24 -4.68 4.07
N PHE A 140 4.60 -3.48 3.66
CA PHE A 140 4.66 -3.08 2.26
C PHE A 140 5.93 -2.31 1.96
N HIS A 141 6.48 -2.59 0.80
CA HIS A 141 7.50 -1.80 0.14
C HIS A 141 6.82 -1.02 -0.98
N ILE A 142 7.00 0.30 -0.97
CA ILE A 142 6.38 1.19 -1.95
C ILE A 142 7.44 2.00 -2.68
N LYS A 143 7.23 2.22 -3.98
CA LYS A 143 8.13 2.99 -4.84
C LYS A 143 7.34 3.83 -5.83
N GLY A 144 7.78 5.06 -6.10
CA GLY A 144 7.19 5.93 -7.12
C GLY A 144 5.82 6.54 -6.78
N CYS A 145 5.45 6.58 -5.50
CA CYS A 145 4.16 7.06 -5.00
C CYS A 145 3.99 8.58 -4.94
N TRP A 146 4.98 9.36 -5.38
CA TRP A 146 4.97 10.82 -5.25
C TRP A 146 4.19 11.42 -6.41
N ASP A 147 3.21 12.26 -6.09
CA ASP A 147 2.68 13.21 -7.07
C ASP A 147 3.75 14.32 -7.27
N ASP A 148 4.16 14.55 -8.51
CA ASP A 148 4.91 15.76 -8.90
C ASP A 148 4.05 17.03 -8.73
#